data_AF-A0A2A4UFN6-F1
#
_entry.id   AF-A0A2A4UFN6-F1
#
_cell.length_a   1.000
_cell.length_b   1.000
_cell.length_c   1.000
_cell.angle_alpha   90.00
_cell.angle_beta   90.00
_cell.angle_gamma   90.00
#
_symmetry.space_group_name_H-M   'P 1'
#
loop_
_entity.id
_entity.type
_entity.pdbx_description
1 polymer ?
#
loop_
_entity_poly.entity_id
_entity_poly.type
_entity_poly.pdbx_seq_one_letter_code
_entity_poly.pdbx_strand_id
1 'polypeptide(L)'
;GGHFAAKVADEMGVRGVVCLGYPFLLPHNQEPFDISHLFVLKSPTIIIQGSHDPYGKEGTINENAISSTATMHWLPKADHDLHPVEGCNRTYDENILEAMEKVAEFLDFLDN
;
A
#
# COMPACT_ATOMS: atom_id res chain seq x y z
N GLY A 1 0.58 -10.60 -2.51
CA GLY A 1 1.48 -10.68 -1.35
C GLY A 1 0.96 -9.85 -0.19
N GLY A 2 0.90 -8.52 -0.35
CA GLY A 2 0.56 -7.57 0.72
C GLY A 2 -0.73 -7.86 1.49
N HIS A 3 -1.83 -8.21 0.81
CA HIS A 3 -3.10 -8.58 1.44
C HIS A 3 -2.96 -9.67 2.51
N PHE A 4 -2.34 -10.80 2.16
CA PHE A 4 -2.13 -11.89 3.11
C PHE A 4 -1.12 -11.52 4.19
N ALA A 5 -0.05 -10.78 3.85
CA ALA A 5 0.95 -10.34 4.82
C ALA A 5 0.34 -9.46 5.91
N ALA A 6 -0.47 -8.46 5.53
CA ALA A 6 -1.19 -7.61 6.47
C ALA A 6 -2.21 -8.40 7.29
N LYS A 7 -2.94 -9.32 6.66
CA LYS A 7 -3.97 -10.13 7.32
C LYS A 7 -3.43 -11.00 8.46
N VAL A 8 -2.22 -11.56 8.32
CA VAL A 8 -1.63 -12.45 9.34
C VAL A 8 -0.65 -11.73 10.28
N ALA A 9 -0.40 -10.44 10.07
CA ALA A 9 0.65 -9.69 10.76
C ALA A 9 0.54 -9.75 12.28
N ASP A 10 -0.66 -9.48 12.80
CA ASP A 10 -0.93 -9.45 14.24
C ASP A 10 -0.76 -10.84 14.88
N GLU A 11 -1.18 -11.90 14.18
CA GLU A 11 -1.04 -13.28 14.65
C GLU A 11 0.43 -13.73 14.67
N MET A 12 1.21 -13.26 13.71
CA MET A 12 2.63 -13.59 13.57
C MET A 12 3.54 -12.75 14.46
N GLY A 13 3.03 -11.68 15.09
CA GLY A 13 3.80 -10.80 15.96
C GLY A 13 4.97 -10.11 15.25
N VAL A 14 4.79 -9.74 13.98
CA VAL A 14 5.83 -9.04 13.21
C VAL A 14 6.01 -7.61 13.70
N ARG A 15 7.21 -7.04 13.51
CA ARG A 15 7.50 -5.64 13.87
C ARG A 15 6.78 -4.63 12.98
N GLY A 16 6.54 -4.99 11.71
CA GLY A 16 5.77 -4.18 10.78
C GLY A 16 5.61 -4.84 9.42
N VAL A 17 4.76 -4.26 8.57
CA VAL A 17 4.45 -4.76 7.22
C VAL A 17 4.61 -3.67 6.19
N VAL A 18 5.24 -4.01 5.07
CA VAL A 18 5.30 -3.16 3.87
C VAL A 18 4.49 -3.83 2.77
N CYS A 19 3.50 -3.10 2.25
CA CYS A 19 2.69 -3.52 1.12
C CYS A 19 2.99 -2.62 -0.08
N LEU A 20 3.31 -3.22 -1.23
CA LEU A 20 3.48 -2.52 -2.51
C LEU A 20 2.38 -3.01 -3.46
N GLY A 21 1.60 -2.11 -4.05
CA GLY A 21 0.49 -2.50 -4.93
C GLY A 21 -0.56 -3.33 -4.17
N TYR A 22 -1.20 -2.76 -3.16
CA TYR A 22 -2.18 -3.47 -2.34
C TYR A 22 -3.52 -3.61 -3.09
N PRO A 23 -4.05 -4.83 -3.30
CA PRO A 23 -5.31 -5.01 -4.00
C PRO A 23 -6.49 -4.71 -3.07
N PHE A 24 -7.14 -3.57 -3.27
CA PHE A 24 -8.41 -3.21 -2.64
C PHE A 24 -9.61 -3.79 -3.41
N LEU A 25 -9.42 -4.05 -4.70
CA LEU A 25 -10.35 -4.73 -5.60
C LEU A 25 -9.72 -6.03 -6.10
N LEU A 26 -10.55 -7.03 -6.35
CA LEU A 26 -10.12 -8.31 -6.90
C LEU A 26 -9.61 -8.14 -8.34
N PRO A 27 -8.41 -8.64 -8.70
CA PRO A 27 -7.80 -8.39 -10.01
C PRO A 27 -8.63 -8.84 -11.22
N HIS A 28 -9.47 -9.86 -11.05
CA HIS A 28 -10.19 -10.54 -12.13
C HIS A 28 -11.55 -9.93 -12.45
N ASN A 29 -12.27 -9.42 -11.44
CA ASN A 29 -13.64 -8.92 -11.60
C ASN A 29 -13.86 -7.53 -10.99
N GLN A 30 -12.83 -6.94 -10.36
CA GLN A 30 -12.88 -5.62 -9.74
C GLN A 30 -13.93 -5.51 -8.59
N GLU A 31 -14.38 -6.64 -8.05
CA GLU A 31 -15.24 -6.63 -6.86
C GLU A 31 -14.41 -6.24 -5.62
N PRO A 32 -15.04 -5.65 -4.58
CA PRO A 32 -14.34 -5.31 -3.35
C PRO A 32 -13.64 -6.52 -2.74
N PHE A 33 -12.34 -6.37 -2.44
CA PHE A 33 -11.60 -7.37 -1.71
C PHE A 33 -11.87 -7.19 -0.20
N ASP A 34 -11.94 -8.28 0.57
CA ASP A 34 -12.07 -8.20 2.03
C ASP A 34 -10.81 -7.57 2.65
N ILE A 35 -10.94 -6.31 3.04
CA ILE A 35 -9.91 -5.52 3.71
C ILE A 35 -10.25 -5.25 5.19
N SER A 36 -11.20 -5.98 5.77
CA SER A 36 -11.68 -5.75 7.14
C SER A 36 -10.57 -5.71 8.20
N HIS A 37 -9.50 -6.48 7.98
CA HIS A 37 -8.31 -6.51 8.83
C HIS A 37 -7.58 -5.16 8.89
N LEU A 38 -7.60 -4.34 7.82
CA LEU A 38 -6.94 -3.02 7.81
C LEU A 38 -7.59 -2.04 8.80
N PHE A 39 -8.86 -2.22 9.16
CA PHE A 39 -9.58 -1.33 10.08
C PHE A 39 -9.21 -1.56 11.55
N VAL A 40 -8.68 -2.74 11.87
CA VAL A 40 -8.40 -3.17 13.25
C VAL A 40 -6.95 -3.63 13.46
N LEU A 41 -6.13 -3.51 12.41
CA LEU A 41 -4.74 -3.92 12.41
C LEU A 41 -3.97 -3.26 13.56
N LYS A 42 -3.14 -4.02 14.27
CA LYS A 42 -2.31 -3.49 15.38
C LYS A 42 -0.85 -3.36 14.98
N SER A 43 -0.39 -4.24 14.09
CA SER A 43 0.97 -4.22 13.56
C SER A 43 1.15 -2.96 12.71
N PRO A 44 2.22 -2.17 12.98
CA PRO A 44 2.58 -1.05 12.11
C PRO A 44 2.63 -1.48 10.63
N THR A 45 1.99 -0.73 9.75
CA THR A 45 1.90 -1.09 8.34
C THR A 45 1.99 0.14 7.45
N ILE A 46 2.79 0.06 6.39
CA ILE A 46 2.78 1.05 5.29
C ILE A 46 2.31 0.38 4.00
N ILE A 47 1.39 1.05 3.30
CA ILE A 47 0.92 0.68 1.98
C ILE A 47 1.42 1.72 0.99
N ILE A 48 2.28 1.33 0.06
CA ILE A 48 2.71 2.16 -1.07
C ILE A 48 1.92 1.74 -2.29
N GLN A 49 1.13 2.69 -2.81
CA GLN A 49 0.11 2.41 -3.80
C GLN A 49 0.22 3.36 -4.99
N GLY A 50 0.14 2.82 -6.21
CA GLY A 50 0.03 3.66 -7.40
C GLY A 50 -1.32 4.37 -7.43
N SER A 51 -1.34 5.70 -7.64
CA SER A 51 -2.60 6.46 -7.65
C SER A 51 -3.54 6.08 -8.81
N HIS A 52 -3.06 5.32 -9.79
CA HIS A 52 -3.81 4.82 -10.94
C HIS A 52 -3.83 3.27 -10.98
N ASP A 53 -3.51 2.59 -9.88
CA ASP A 53 -3.63 1.14 -9.77
C ASP A 53 -5.09 0.70 -10.05
N PRO A 54 -5.35 -0.15 -11.07
CA PRO A 54 -6.70 -0.64 -11.33
C PRO A 54 -7.31 -1.40 -10.15
N TYR A 55 -6.49 -2.01 -9.30
CA TYR A 55 -6.91 -2.77 -8.13
C TYR A 55 -7.11 -1.90 -6.88
N GLY A 56 -6.94 -0.58 -7.00
CA GLY A 56 -7.26 0.35 -5.93
C GLY A 56 -6.57 1.69 -6.11
N LYS A 57 -7.12 2.50 -7.00
CA LYS A 57 -6.69 3.87 -7.26
C LYS A 57 -7.06 4.80 -6.12
N GLU A 58 -6.52 6.01 -6.17
CA GLU A 58 -6.86 7.05 -5.21
C GLU A 58 -8.37 7.28 -5.16
N GLY A 59 -8.93 7.32 -3.95
CA GLY A 59 -10.38 7.41 -3.72
C GLY A 59 -11.16 6.08 -3.74
N THR A 60 -10.51 4.93 -3.99
CA THR A 60 -11.17 3.61 -3.87
C THR A 60 -11.59 3.28 -2.43
N ILE A 61 -10.84 3.77 -1.44
CA ILE A 61 -11.15 3.59 -0.02
C ILE A 61 -11.19 4.93 0.71
N ASN A 62 -11.87 4.98 1.85
CA ASN A 62 -11.72 6.08 2.80
C ASN A 62 -10.55 5.78 3.74
N GLU A 63 -9.41 6.44 3.52
CA GLU A 63 -8.20 6.25 4.33
C GLU A 63 -8.42 6.57 5.81
N ASN A 64 -9.36 7.46 6.15
CA ASN A 64 -9.68 7.75 7.56
C ASN A 64 -10.34 6.57 8.29
N ALA A 65 -10.75 5.52 7.56
CA ALA A 65 -11.33 4.31 8.13
C ALA A 65 -10.28 3.24 8.45
N ILE A 66 -9.06 3.33 7.95
CA ILE A 66 -8.00 2.36 8.26
C ILE A 66 -7.47 2.57 9.68
N SER A 67 -6.90 1.51 10.28
CA SER A 67 -6.31 1.57 11.61
C SER A 67 -5.27 2.68 11.70
N SER A 68 -5.17 3.34 12.86
CA SER A 68 -4.15 4.35 13.12
C SER A 68 -2.72 3.82 13.08
N THR A 69 -2.53 2.49 13.09
CA THR A 69 -1.21 1.85 12.92
C THR A 69 -0.86 1.58 11.45
N ALA A 70 -1.81 1.80 10.54
CA ALA A 70 -1.62 1.65 9.11
C ALA A 70 -1.56 3.04 8.46
N THR A 71 -0.70 3.19 7.46
CA THR A 71 -0.58 4.41 6.67
C THR A 71 -0.50 4.11 5.18
N MET A 72 -0.91 5.08 4.38
CA MET A 72 -0.96 5.01 2.92
C MET A 72 -0.03 6.06 2.33
N HIS A 73 0.78 5.66 1.36
CA HIS A 73 1.55 6.56 0.51
C HIS A 73 1.16 6.35 -0.95
N TRP A 74 0.69 7.40 -1.60
CA TRP A 74 0.30 7.36 -3.00
C TRP A 74 1.44 7.79 -3.91
N LEU A 75 1.90 6.90 -4.79
CA LEU A 75 2.81 7.26 -5.87
C LEU A 75 2.02 7.94 -6.98
N PRO A 76 2.36 9.19 -7.36
CA PRO A 76 1.61 9.94 -8.34
C PRO A 76 1.77 9.31 -9.72
N LYS A 77 0.66 9.16 -10.45
CA LYS A 77 0.65 8.68 -11.85
C LYS A 77 1.31 7.31 -12.00
N ALA A 78 1.19 6.44 -11.00
CA ALA A 78 1.72 5.08 -11.03
C ALA A 78 0.61 4.02 -11.06
N ASP A 79 0.88 2.89 -11.71
CA ASP A 79 0.01 1.72 -11.75
C ASP A 79 0.28 0.73 -10.60
N HIS A 80 -0.25 -0.50 -10.72
CA HIS A 80 -0.10 -1.56 -9.72
C HIS A 80 1.36 -1.95 -9.45
N ASP A 81 2.16 -2.03 -10.52
CA ASP A 81 3.56 -2.42 -10.47
C ASP A 81 4.48 -1.21 -10.24
N LEU A 82 3.89 -0.07 -9.84
CA LEU A 82 4.53 1.22 -9.62
C LEU A 82 5.11 1.87 -10.89
N HIS A 83 4.74 1.36 -12.06
CA HIS A 83 5.15 1.95 -13.33
C HIS A 83 4.40 3.26 -13.58
N PRO A 84 5.07 4.27 -14.16
CA PRO A 84 4.39 5.47 -14.61
C PRO A 84 3.31 5.10 -15.63
N VAL A 85 2.12 5.68 -15.49
CA VAL A 85 1.07 5.57 -16.51
C VAL A 85 1.52 6.24 -17.80
N GLU A 86 1.00 5.75 -18.92
CA GLU A 86 1.33 6.27 -20.25
C GLU A 86 1.12 7.79 -20.35
N GLY A 87 2.09 8.49 -20.94
CA GLY A 87 2.02 9.93 -21.18
C GLY A 87 2.28 10.81 -19.95
N CYS A 88 2.68 10.26 -18.81
CA CYS A 88 3.11 11.06 -17.67
C CYS A 88 4.61 11.42 -17.73
N ASN A 89 5.00 12.50 -17.05
CA ASN A 89 6.39 12.98 -17.00
C ASN A 89 7.13 12.43 -15.77
N ARG A 90 7.01 11.12 -15.53
CA ARG A 90 7.74 10.39 -14.49
C ARG A 90 8.33 9.12 -15.08
N THR A 91 9.48 8.73 -14.57
CA THR A 91 10.15 7.47 -14.87
C THR A 91 9.81 6.42 -13.83
N TYR A 92 10.05 5.15 -14.17
CA TYR A 92 9.93 4.06 -13.20
C TYR A 92 10.94 4.21 -12.05
N ASP A 93 12.17 4.59 -12.36
CA ASP A 93 13.23 4.77 -11.36
C ASP A 93 12.87 5.85 -10.33
N GLU A 94 12.24 6.95 -10.75
CA GLU A 94 11.75 7.99 -9.82
C GLU A 94 10.64 7.46 -8.90
N ASN A 95 9.73 6.63 -9.40
CA ASN A 95 8.70 5.99 -8.56
C ASN A 95 9.31 4.99 -7.57
N ILE A 96 10.29 4.21 -8.01
CA ILE A 96 10.98 3.24 -7.15
C ILE A 96 11.81 3.96 -6.09
N LEU A 97 12.50 5.03 -6.44
CA LEU A 97 13.27 5.83 -5.47
C LEU A 97 12.35 6.40 -4.39
N GLU A 98 11.23 7.01 -4.77
CA GLU A 98 10.25 7.54 -3.82
C GLU A 98 9.64 6.43 -2.93
N ALA A 99 9.32 5.27 -3.51
CA ALA A 99 8.84 4.12 -2.74
C ALA A 99 9.90 3.65 -1.72
N MET A 100 11.16 3.56 -2.13
CA MET A 100 12.26 3.16 -1.25
C MET A 100 12.48 4.16 -0.11
N GLU A 101 12.42 5.46 -0.39
CA GLU A 101 12.52 6.51 0.63
C GLU A 101 11.42 6.34 1.70
N LYS A 102 10.18 6.09 1.27
CA LYS A 102 9.05 5.87 2.19
C LYS A 102 9.17 4.58 2.98
N VAL A 103 9.69 3.51 2.37
CA VAL A 103 10.01 2.28 3.11
C VAL A 103 11.11 2.54 4.15
N ALA A 104 12.17 3.28 3.80
CA ALA A 104 13.24 3.60 4.73
C ALA A 104 12.74 4.43 5.93
N GLU A 105 11.94 5.48 5.67
CA GLU A 105 11.29 6.27 6.72
C GLU A 105 10.44 5.40 7.66
N PHE A 106 9.69 4.44 7.10
CA PHE A 106 8.90 3.51 7.89
C PHE A 106 9.77 2.57 8.74
N LEU A 107 10.87 2.04 8.19
CA LEU A 107 11.80 1.19 8.94
C LEU A 107 12.47 1.95 10.08
N ASP A 108 12.90 3.19 9.84
CA ASP A 108 13.44 4.06 10.89
C ASP A 108 12.40 4.32 11.99
N PHE A 109 11.13 4.53 11.62
CA PHE A 109 10.04 4.65 12.59
C PHE A 109 9.88 3.39 13.45
N LEU A 110 10.06 2.19 12.91
CA LEU A 110 9.93 0.95 13.69
C LEU A 110 11.04 0.76 14.72
N ASP A 111 12.23 1.30 14.47
CA ASP A 111 13.41 1.13 15.32
C ASP A 111 13.51 2.12 16.49
N ASN A 112 12.65 3.14 16.50
CA ASN A 112 12.49 4.07 17.62
C ASN A 112 11.48 3.57 18.66
#